data_AF-A0A5A7S4D8-F1
#
_entry.id   AF-A0A5A7S4D8-F1
#
_cell.length_a   1.000
_cell.length_b   1.000
_cell.length_c   1.000
_cell.angle_alpha   90.00
_cell.angle_beta   90.00
_cell.angle_gamma   90.00
#
_symmetry.space_group_name_H-M   'P 1'
#
loop_
_entity.id
_entity.type
_entity.pdbx_description
1 polymer ?
#
loop_
_entity_poly.entity_id
_entity_poly.type
_entity_poly.pdbx_seq_one_letter_code
_entity_poly.pdbx_strand_id
1 'polypeptide(L)'
;MTATPGRLMFEHVGLAFTSPDRVRALLFESPARNFGSSVPIAGLAYEVDRANGWVQASGQWWWSGRYTVSADAVGTRIVQQTFNLATGPVAVIVPLTVGRGSRSRSRQGLQQVLDRIATELNCRTEILP
;
A
#
# COMPACT_ATOMS: atom_id res chain seq x y z
N MET A 1 -3.79 -7.83 19.03
CA MET A 1 -2.36 -7.79 18.68
C MET A 1 -2.25 -7.46 17.21
N THR A 2 -1.83 -6.25 16.86
CA THR A 2 -1.60 -5.86 15.46
C THR A 2 -0.34 -6.57 14.97
N ALA A 3 -0.49 -7.60 14.13
CA ALA A 3 0.63 -8.35 13.61
C ALA A 3 1.55 -7.41 12.80
N THR A 4 2.80 -7.26 13.25
CA THR A 4 3.84 -6.60 12.45
C THR A 4 4.09 -7.46 11.21
N PRO A 5 3.82 -6.97 10.01
CA PRO A 5 3.70 -7.79 8.80
C PRO A 5 5.06 -8.19 8.20
N GLY A 6 6.11 -8.40 9.00
CA GLY A 6 7.47 -8.68 8.52
C GLY A 6 8.39 -7.45 8.47
N ARG A 7 9.54 -7.57 7.78
CA ARG A 7 10.57 -6.51 7.73
C ARG A 7 10.24 -5.49 6.65
N LEU A 8 10.14 -4.20 7.01
CA LEU A 8 9.94 -3.13 6.03
C LEU A 8 11.09 -3.11 5.01
N MET A 9 10.74 -3.13 3.73
CA MET A 9 11.70 -3.00 2.62
C MET A 9 11.79 -1.57 2.11
N PHE A 10 10.64 -0.95 1.87
CA PHE A 10 10.54 0.43 1.41
C PHE A 10 9.13 0.97 1.67
N GLU A 11 9.05 2.29 1.67
CA GLU A 11 7.85 3.07 1.90
C GLU A 11 7.77 4.18 0.86
N HIS A 12 6.54 4.49 0.44
CA HIS A 12 6.21 5.67 -0.36
C HIS A 12 5.04 6.39 0.29
N VAL A 13 5.04 7.71 0.24
CA VAL A 13 4.01 8.54 0.87
C VAL A 13 3.31 9.37 -0.20
N GLY A 14 1.99 9.46 -0.09
CA GLY A 14 1.16 10.34 -0.87
C GLY A 14 0.27 11.19 0.02
N LEU A 15 -0.20 12.29 -0.53
CA LEU A 15 -1.13 13.21 0.10
C LEU A 15 -2.36 13.36 -0.80
N ALA A 16 -3.55 13.34 -0.20
CA ALA A 16 -4.80 13.70 -0.85
C ALA A 16 -5.42 14.89 -0.10
N PHE A 17 -5.80 15.94 -0.83
CA PHE A 17 -6.36 17.17 -0.27
C PHE A 17 -7.87 17.00 -0.03
N THR A 18 -8.23 16.03 0.80
CA THR A 18 -9.60 15.67 1.18
C THR A 18 -9.60 14.97 2.54
N SER A 19 -10.77 14.63 3.09
CA SER A 19 -10.87 14.03 4.42
C SER A 19 -10.46 12.54 4.44
N PRO A 20 -9.86 12.05 5.55
CA PRO A 20 -9.45 10.65 5.66
C PRO A 20 -10.61 9.67 5.50
N ASP A 21 -11.81 10.04 5.92
CA ASP A 21 -12.99 9.17 5.83
C ASP A 21 -13.39 8.90 4.37
N ARG A 22 -13.30 9.90 3.49
CA ARG A 22 -13.57 9.72 2.05
C ARG A 22 -12.52 8.81 1.40
N VAL A 23 -11.25 8.99 1.75
CA VAL A 23 -10.16 8.14 1.25
C VAL A 23 -10.30 6.70 1.77
N ARG A 24 -10.65 6.51 3.05
CA ARG A 24 -10.88 5.20 3.66
C ARG A 24 -12.06 4.48 3.05
N ALA A 25 -13.18 5.18 2.82
CA ALA A 25 -14.34 4.62 2.13
C ALA A 25 -13.92 4.04 0.77
N LEU A 26 -13.18 4.84 -0.02
CA LEU A 26 -12.74 4.45 -1.35
C LEU A 26 -11.71 3.29 -1.35
N LEU A 27 -10.72 3.32 -0.45
CA LEU A 27 -9.67 2.30 -0.41
C LEU A 27 -10.16 1.00 0.23
N PHE A 28 -11.00 1.05 1.26
CA PHE A 28 -11.33 -0.15 2.04
C PHE A 28 -12.53 -0.91 1.50
N GLU A 29 -13.30 -0.32 0.58
CA GLU A 29 -14.42 -0.99 -0.09
C GLU A 29 -13.95 -2.07 -1.07
N SER A 30 -12.81 -1.88 -1.74
CA SER A 30 -12.28 -2.84 -2.72
C SER A 30 -10.76 -2.96 -2.64
N PRO A 31 -10.22 -3.68 -1.64
CA PRO A 31 -8.79 -3.89 -1.46
C PRO A 31 -8.08 -4.40 -2.73
N ALA A 32 -8.71 -5.34 -3.45
CA ALA A 32 -8.17 -5.90 -4.67
C ALA A 32 -7.88 -4.84 -5.75
N ARG A 33 -8.68 -3.77 -5.83
CA ARG A 33 -8.47 -2.66 -6.77
C ARG A 33 -7.23 -1.81 -6.43
N ASN A 34 -6.77 -1.82 -5.17
CA ASN A 34 -5.63 -1.01 -4.73
C ASN A 34 -4.28 -1.71 -4.94
N PHE A 35 -4.32 -3.05 -4.97
CA PHE A 35 -3.12 -3.90 -5.14
C PHE A 35 -3.06 -4.56 -6.51
N GLY A 36 -4.00 -4.25 -7.40
CA GLY A 36 -4.14 -4.87 -8.69
C GLY A 36 -2.93 -4.60 -9.60
N SER A 37 -2.18 -5.64 -9.91
CA SER A 37 -1.57 -5.77 -11.23
C SER A 37 -2.66 -6.18 -12.23
N SER A 38 -2.54 -5.77 -13.49
CA SER A 38 -3.33 -6.26 -14.63
C SER A 38 -3.17 -7.78 -14.89
N VAL A 39 -2.39 -8.48 -14.06
CA VAL A 39 -2.23 -9.93 -14.04
C VAL A 39 -2.75 -10.45 -12.69
N PRO A 40 -3.69 -11.42 -12.66
CA PRO A 40 -4.13 -12.02 -11.42
C PRO A 40 -2.96 -12.75 -10.77
N ILE A 41 -2.45 -12.21 -9.66
CA ILE A 41 -1.58 -12.97 -8.77
C ILE A 41 -2.50 -13.90 -7.98
N ALA A 42 -2.61 -15.16 -8.43
CA ALA A 42 -3.34 -16.17 -7.70
C ALA A 42 -2.80 -16.27 -6.26
N GLY A 43 -3.71 -16.25 -5.27
CA GLY A 43 -3.36 -16.45 -3.86
C GLY A 43 -2.99 -15.18 -3.08
N LEU A 44 -3.38 -13.98 -3.51
CA LEU A 44 -3.34 -12.81 -2.62
C LEU A 44 -4.42 -12.94 -1.54
N ALA A 45 -4.00 -12.87 -0.27
CA ALA A 45 -4.86 -12.68 0.89
C ALA A 45 -4.97 -11.18 1.19
N TYR A 46 -6.19 -10.71 1.49
CA TYR A 46 -6.46 -9.32 1.82
C TYR A 46 -6.94 -9.20 3.26
N GLU A 47 -6.45 -8.18 3.96
CA GLU A 47 -6.84 -7.86 5.32
C GLU A 47 -7.15 -6.37 5.42
N VAL A 48 -8.23 -6.02 6.11
CA VAL A 48 -8.67 -4.64 6.32
C VAL A 48 -8.84 -4.42 7.82
N ASP A 49 -8.13 -3.45 8.37
CA ASP A 49 -8.30 -2.99 9.73
C ASP A 49 -8.78 -1.53 9.71
N ARG A 50 -10.09 -1.38 9.83
CA ARG A 50 -10.74 -0.06 9.81
C ARG A 50 -10.43 0.75 11.07
N ALA A 51 -10.19 0.09 12.20
CA ALA A 51 -9.92 0.75 13.46
C ALA A 51 -8.53 1.41 13.45
N ASN A 52 -7.54 0.72 12.89
CA ASN A 52 -6.19 1.23 12.74
C ASN A 52 -5.93 1.91 11.38
N GLY A 53 -6.95 1.97 10.52
CA GLY A 53 -6.92 2.75 9.28
C GLY A 53 -5.98 2.19 8.21
N TRP A 54 -5.89 0.87 8.06
CA TRP A 54 -5.06 0.25 7.04
C TRP A 54 -5.74 -0.89 6.28
N VAL A 55 -5.24 -1.13 5.08
CA VAL A 55 -5.56 -2.29 4.24
C VAL A 55 -4.28 -2.92 3.75
N GLN A 56 -4.23 -4.25 3.75
CA GLN A 56 -3.05 -5.02 3.40
C GLN A 56 -3.41 -6.11 2.38
N ALA A 57 -2.47 -6.37 1.48
CA ALA A 57 -2.44 -7.58 0.68
C ALA A 57 -1.14 -8.33 0.97
N SER A 58 -1.23 -9.64 1.12
CA SER A 58 -0.08 -10.52 1.26
C SER A 58 -0.22 -11.69 0.30
N GLY A 59 0.89 -12.13 -0.25
CA GLY A 59 0.93 -13.25 -1.19
C GLY A 59 2.22 -13.19 -1.97
N GLN A 60 2.52 -14.24 -2.74
CA GLN A 60 3.92 -14.66 -2.87
C GLN A 60 4.50 -15.00 -1.48
N TRP A 61 5.31 -16.04 -1.37
CA TRP A 61 5.82 -16.51 -0.08
C TRP A 61 6.65 -15.47 0.71
N TRP A 62 6.99 -14.33 0.09
CA TRP A 62 7.83 -13.28 0.67
C TRP A 62 7.16 -11.90 0.77
N TRP A 63 6.01 -11.63 0.15
CA TRP A 63 5.54 -10.24 -0.07
C TRP A 63 4.28 -9.88 0.73
N SER A 64 4.30 -8.68 1.30
CA SER A 64 3.12 -7.99 1.83
C SER A 64 3.18 -6.50 1.48
N GLY A 65 2.09 -5.95 0.97
CA GLY A 65 1.89 -4.52 0.72
C GLY A 65 0.79 -3.98 1.61
N ARG A 66 1.00 -2.84 2.26
CA ARG A 66 0.02 -2.17 3.12
C ARG A 66 -0.18 -0.72 2.69
N TYR A 67 -1.43 -0.30 2.63
CA TYR A 67 -1.80 1.12 2.62
C TYR A 67 -2.33 1.51 3.99
N THR A 68 -1.78 2.56 4.57
CA THR A 68 -2.25 3.18 5.81
C THR A 68 -2.77 4.58 5.50
N VAL A 69 -3.94 4.92 6.05
CA VAL A 69 -4.63 6.20 5.82
C VAL A 69 -4.81 6.93 7.14
N SER A 70 -4.23 8.12 7.22
CA SER A 70 -4.21 8.96 8.42
C SER A 70 -4.50 10.42 8.09
N ALA A 71 -4.96 11.18 9.08
CA ALA A 71 -5.12 12.62 8.95
C ALA A 71 -3.76 13.31 8.78
N ASP A 72 -3.73 14.37 7.97
CA ASP A 72 -2.61 15.27 7.80
C ASP A 72 -3.12 16.71 7.91
N ALA A 73 -2.25 17.68 8.23
CA ALA A 73 -2.65 19.07 8.48
C ALA A 73 -3.38 19.71 7.28
N VAL A 74 -3.06 19.25 6.07
CA VAL A 74 -3.61 19.77 4.81
C VAL A 74 -4.58 18.80 4.12
N GLY A 75 -4.88 17.65 4.72
CA GLY A 75 -5.78 16.64 4.15
C GLY A 75 -5.55 15.25 4.72
N THR A 76 -5.21 14.31 3.84
CA THR A 76 -5.05 12.90 4.17
C THR A 76 -3.70 12.38 3.69
N ARG A 77 -2.93 11.81 4.62
CA ARG A 77 -1.69 11.09 4.33
C ARG A 77 -1.98 9.62 4.05
N ILE A 78 -1.48 9.14 2.92
CA ILE A 78 -1.57 7.75 2.46
C ILE A 78 -0.16 7.20 2.41
N VAL A 79 0.12 6.19 3.22
CA VAL A 79 1.44 5.55 3.27
C VAL A 79 1.34 4.17 2.66
N GLN A 80 2.10 3.91 1.61
CA GLN A 80 2.26 2.59 1.01
C GLN A 80 3.57 1.96 1.50
N GLN A 81 3.47 0.86 2.22
CA GLN A 81 4.60 0.10 2.75
C GLN A 81 4.67 -1.25 2.07
N THR A 82 5.88 -1.70 1.75
CA THR A 82 6.13 -3.10 1.35
C THR A 82 7.01 -3.78 2.38
N PHE A 83 6.57 -4.95 2.82
CA PHE A 83 7.22 -5.79 3.81
C PHE A 83 7.72 -7.09 3.17
N ASN A 84 8.86 -7.54 3.66
CA ASN A 84 9.40 -8.87 3.42
C ASN A 84 8.91 -9.83 4.52
N LEU A 85 8.10 -10.81 4.12
CA LEU A 85 7.61 -11.92 4.94
C LEU A 85 8.60 -13.08 5.04
N ALA A 86 9.61 -13.13 4.16
CA ALA A 86 10.57 -14.22 4.16
C ALA A 86 11.34 -14.27 5.49
N THR A 87 11.59 -15.50 5.97
CA THR A 87 12.33 -15.77 7.21
C THR A 87 13.64 -16.51 6.91
N GLY A 88 14.57 -16.52 7.88
CA GLY A 88 15.85 -17.20 7.72
C GLY A 88 16.75 -16.59 6.63
N PRO A 89 17.67 -17.38 6.02
CA PRO A 89 18.66 -16.87 5.06
C PRO A 89 18.05 -16.19 3.83
N VAL A 90 16.88 -16.66 3.37
CA VAL A 90 16.19 -16.10 2.19
C VAL A 90 15.68 -14.67 2.42
N ALA A 91 15.49 -14.24 3.68
CA ALA A 91 15.10 -12.87 4.02
C ALA A 91 16.12 -11.83 3.57
N VAL A 92 17.41 -12.21 3.48
CA VAL A 92 18.50 -11.35 3.03
C VAL A 92 18.58 -11.29 1.51
N ILE A 93 18.16 -12.36 0.82
CA ILE A 93 18.25 -12.50 -0.63
C ILE A 93 17.14 -11.72 -1.33
N VAL A 94 15.92 -11.75 -0.80
CA VAL A 94 14.74 -11.10 -1.42
C VAL A 94 14.98 -9.62 -1.77
N PRO A 95 15.49 -8.75 -0.89
CA PRO A 95 15.77 -7.36 -1.25
C PRO A 95 16.78 -7.21 -2.40
N LEU A 96 17.72 -8.14 -2.55
CA LEU A 96 18.75 -8.10 -3.59
C LEU A 96 18.18 -8.52 -4.96
N THR A 97 17.28 -9.48 -4.99
CA THR A 97 16.74 -10.05 -6.23
C THR A 97 15.56 -9.25 -6.78
N VAL A 98 14.65 -8.80 -5.92
CA VAL A 98 13.41 -8.15 -6.34
C VAL A 98 13.25 -6.71 -5.84
N GLY A 99 14.13 -6.24 -4.95
CA GLY A 99 13.95 -4.96 -4.25
C GLY A 99 13.83 -3.74 -5.17
N ARG A 100 14.72 -3.59 -6.17
CA ARG A 100 14.68 -2.44 -7.10
C ARG A 100 13.39 -2.41 -7.93
N GLY A 101 13.07 -3.53 -8.57
CA GLY A 101 11.86 -3.64 -9.40
C GLY A 101 10.57 -3.57 -8.57
N SER A 102 10.59 -4.09 -7.34
CA SER A 102 9.47 -3.99 -6.41
C SER A 102 9.27 -2.56 -5.90
N ARG A 103 10.35 -1.83 -5.57
CA ARG A 103 10.28 -0.42 -5.15
C ARG A 103 9.67 0.47 -6.23
N SER A 104 10.11 0.31 -7.48
CA SER A 104 9.55 1.07 -8.61
C SER A 104 8.07 0.76 -8.84
N ARG A 105 7.71 -0.53 -8.89
CA ARG A 105 6.31 -0.97 -9.03
C ARG A 105 5.42 -0.50 -7.88
N SER A 106 5.93 -0.51 -6.65
CA SER A 106 5.23 0.02 -5.50
C SER A 106 4.93 1.50 -5.68
N ARG A 107 5.95 2.32 -6.01
CA ARG A 107 5.76 3.75 -6.28
C ARG A 107 4.72 4.01 -7.36
N GLN A 108 4.78 3.25 -8.46
CA GLN A 108 3.78 3.31 -9.53
C GLN A 108 2.39 2.93 -9.06
N GLY A 109 2.27 1.88 -8.24
CA GLY A 109 1.00 1.48 -7.63
C GLY A 109 0.42 2.56 -6.72
N LEU A 110 1.25 3.24 -5.92
CA LEU A 110 0.80 4.39 -5.13
C LEU A 110 0.32 5.52 -6.04
N GLN A 111 1.06 5.84 -7.11
CA GLN A 111 0.63 6.87 -8.07
C GLN A 111 -0.74 6.53 -8.68
N GLN A 112 -0.96 5.30 -9.12
CA GLN A 112 -2.26 4.86 -9.65
C GLN A 112 -3.39 4.98 -8.63
N VAL A 113 -3.10 4.66 -7.37
CA VAL A 113 -4.05 4.85 -6.26
C VAL A 113 -4.37 6.34 -6.07
N LEU A 114 -3.36 7.21 -6.10
CA LEU A 114 -3.56 8.67 -5.99
C LEU A 114 -4.36 9.23 -7.18
N ASP A 115 -4.05 8.83 -8.41
CA ASP A 115 -4.77 9.26 -9.61
C ASP A 115 -6.26 8.86 -9.56
N ARG A 116 -6.53 7.67 -9.04
CA ARG A 116 -7.90 7.20 -8.78
C ARG A 116 -8.58 8.03 -7.70
N ILE A 117 -7.91 8.30 -6.58
CA ILE A 117 -8.43 9.16 -5.50
C ILE A 117 -8.75 10.56 -6.05
N ALA A 118 -7.85 11.14 -6.84
CA ALA A 118 -8.04 12.45 -7.45
C ALA A 118 -9.29 12.48 -8.33
N THR A 119 -9.47 11.44 -9.15
CA THR A 119 -10.60 11.30 -10.08
C THR A 119 -11.92 11.03 -9.35
N GLU A 120 -11.98 9.98 -8.51
CA GLU A 120 -13.22 9.54 -7.87
C GLU A 120 -13.69 10.52 -6.76
N LEU A 121 -12.78 11.24 -6.10
CA LEU A 121 -13.12 12.20 -5.06
C LEU A 121 -13.11 13.66 -5.53
N ASN A 122 -12.73 13.91 -6.79
CA ASN A 122 -12.54 15.24 -7.37
C ASN A 122 -11.66 16.14 -6.47
N CYS A 123 -10.45 15.67 -6.16
CA CYS A 123 -9.52 16.37 -5.28
C CYS A 123 -8.10 16.37 -5.86
N ARG A 124 -7.26 17.28 -5.35
CA ARG A 124 -5.83 17.25 -5.66
C ARG A 124 -5.17 16.10 -4.90
N THR A 125 -4.17 15.47 -5.51
CA THR A 125 -3.27 14.51 -4.87
C THR A 125 -1.83 14.78 -5.26
N GLU A 126 -0.88 14.38 -4.42
CA GLU A 126 0.55 14.47 -4.71
C GLU A 126 1.32 13.30 -4.10
N ILE A 127 2.36 12.86 -4.79
CA ILE A 127 3.33 11.92 -4.23
C ILE A 127 4.44 12.72 -3.56
N LEU A 128 4.77 12.35 -2.33
CA LEU A 128 5.85 12.98 -1.58
C LEU A 128 7.20 12.34 -1.94
N PRO A 129 8.30 13.12 -1.88
CA PRO A 129 9.65 12.62 -2.14
C PRO A 129 10.09 11.55 -1.15
#